data_AF-A0A3A9WB19-F1
#
_entry.id   AF-A0A3A9WB19-F1
#
_cell.length_a   1.000
_cell.length_b   1.000
_cell.length_c   1.000
_cell.angle_alpha   90.00
_cell.angle_beta   90.00
_cell.angle_gamma   90.00
#
_symmetry.space_group_name_H-M   'P 1'
#
loop_
_entity.id
_entity.type
_entity.pdbx_description
1 polymer ?
#
loop_
_entity_poly.entity_id
_entity_poly.type
_entity_poly.pdbx_seq_one_letter_code
_entity_poly.pdbx_strand_id
1 'polypeptide(L)'
;MDNEILDIINNDFKIEQRNSVIKELSSINLNHVMAESEYNLKNTRMSILYLAKGEYSEVVELTKRAKIDFRDVIMWATEEKNLKNK
;
A
#
# COMPACT_ATOMS: atom_id res chain seq x y z
N MET A 1 9.29 8.07 -3.87
CA MET A 1 8.71 6.72 -3.71
C MET A 1 9.86 5.75 -3.69
N ASP A 2 9.79 4.69 -2.88
CA ASP A 2 10.80 3.62 -2.86
C ASP A 2 10.80 2.81 -4.18
N ASN A 3 11.95 2.33 -4.63
CA ASN A 3 12.08 1.61 -5.90
C ASN A 3 11.32 0.28 -5.91
N GLU A 4 11.28 -0.43 -4.77
CA GLU A 4 10.56 -1.70 -4.65
C GLU A 4 9.05 -1.50 -4.86
N ILE A 5 8.52 -0.38 -4.34
CA ILE A 5 7.12 0.02 -4.56
C ILE A 5 6.88 0.30 -6.05
N LEU A 6 7.79 1.01 -6.72
CA LEU A 6 7.67 1.33 -8.14
C LEU A 6 7.70 0.07 -9.00
N ASP A 7 8.54 -0.90 -8.66
CA ASP A 7 8.65 -2.17 -9.38
C ASP A 7 7.34 -2.97 -9.29
N ILE A 8 6.72 -3.05 -8.10
CA ILE A 8 5.42 -3.69 -7.94
C ILE A 8 4.34 -2.97 -8.77
N ILE A 9 4.30 -1.64 -8.73
CA ILE A 9 3.33 -0.87 -9.51
C ILE A 9 3.49 -1.13 -11.02
N ASN A 10 4.73 -1.21 -11.49
CA ASN A 10 5.04 -1.47 -12.88
C ASN A 10 4.66 -2.90 -13.31
N ASN A 11 4.73 -3.87 -12.41
CA ASN A 11 4.42 -5.27 -12.71
C ASN A 11 2.91 -5.57 -12.61
N ASP A 12 2.25 -5.05 -11.58
CA ASP A 12 0.89 -5.48 -11.21
C ASP A 12 -0.20 -4.60 -11.83
N PHE A 13 0.12 -3.39 -12.30
CA PHE A 13 -0.86 -2.43 -12.80
C PHE A 13 -0.64 -2.07 -14.26
N LYS A 14 -1.76 -1.83 -14.97
CA LYS A 14 -1.75 -1.36 -16.36
C LYS A 14 -1.14 0.04 -16.44
N ILE A 15 -0.49 0.35 -17.57
CA ILE A 15 0.24 1.61 -17.79
C ILE A 15 -0.64 2.83 -17.48
N GLU A 16 -1.90 2.80 -17.91
CA GLU A 16 -2.88 3.87 -17.67
C GLU A 16 -3.25 4.08 -16.20
N GLN A 17 -3.06 3.08 -15.34
CA GLN A 17 -3.36 3.15 -13.90
C GLN A 17 -2.16 3.57 -13.06
N ARG A 18 -0.92 3.30 -13.51
CA ARG A 18 0.31 3.46 -12.69
C ARG A 18 0.45 4.85 -12.08
N ASN A 19 0.25 5.90 -12.85
CA ASN A 19 0.35 7.27 -12.34
C ASN A 19 -0.70 7.57 -11.26
N SER A 20 -1.90 7.02 -11.41
CA SER A 20 -2.99 7.16 -10.43
C SER A 20 -2.67 6.39 -9.15
N VAL A 21 -2.13 5.17 -9.26
CA VAL A 21 -1.66 4.38 -8.10
C VAL A 21 -0.54 5.11 -7.35
N ILE A 22 0.46 5.62 -8.07
CA ILE A 22 1.57 6.38 -7.48
C ILE A 22 1.03 7.62 -6.76
N LYS A 23 0.10 8.35 -7.38
CA LYS A 23 -0.52 9.54 -6.80
C LYS A 23 -1.26 9.19 -5.50
N GLU A 24 -2.06 8.13 -5.52
CA GLU A 24 -2.84 7.70 -4.36
C GLU A 24 -1.92 7.25 -3.21
N LEU A 25 -0.95 6.38 -3.46
CA LEU A 25 0.00 5.93 -2.43
C LEU A 25 0.88 7.07 -1.90
N SER A 26 1.22 8.05 -2.74
CA SER A 26 1.98 9.24 -2.32
C SER A 26 1.18 10.16 -1.41
N SER A 27 -0.15 10.06 -1.43
CA SER A 27 -1.01 10.84 -0.54
C SER A 27 -0.97 10.37 0.91
N ILE A 28 -0.46 9.17 1.19
CA ILE A 28 -0.04 8.77 2.53
C ILE A 28 1.34 9.38 2.77
N ASN A 29 1.47 10.22 3.80
CA ASN A 29 2.74 10.83 4.19
C ASN A 29 3.09 10.43 5.64
N LEU A 30 4.22 10.91 6.15
CA LEU A 30 4.75 10.51 7.46
C LEU A 30 3.78 10.79 8.61
N ASN A 31 2.95 11.84 8.53
CA ASN A 31 2.01 12.19 9.59
C ASN A 31 0.86 11.18 9.76
N HIS A 32 0.65 10.29 8.78
CA HIS A 32 -0.38 9.25 8.84
C HIS A 32 0.13 7.96 9.50
N VAL A 33 1.43 7.86 9.79
CA VAL A 33 2.03 6.65 10.36
C VAL A 33 2.68 6.92 11.71
N MET A 34 2.72 5.88 12.54
CA MET A 34 3.29 5.99 13.89
C MET A 34 4.76 6.43 13.83
N ALA A 35 5.11 7.35 14.74
CA ALA A 35 6.45 7.90 14.91
C ALA A 35 7.02 8.60 13.66
N GLU A 36 6.17 8.99 12.70
CA GLU A 36 6.59 9.63 11.44
C GLU A 36 7.73 8.85 10.75
N SER A 37 7.64 7.52 10.81
CA SER A 37 8.71 6.64 10.40
C SER A 37 8.60 6.27 8.92
N GLU A 38 9.69 6.48 8.17
CA GLU A 38 9.83 5.99 6.79
C GLU A 38 9.60 4.47 6.67
N TYR A 39 10.00 3.71 7.70
CA TYR A 39 9.74 2.27 7.76
C TYR A 39 8.24 1.96 7.77
N ASN A 40 7.48 2.62 8.65
CA ASN A 40 6.03 2.42 8.72
C ASN A 40 5.33 2.92 7.45
N LEU A 41 5.80 4.02 6.87
CA LEU A 41 5.27 4.55 5.62
C LEU A 41 5.48 3.58 4.46
N LYS A 42 6.71 3.05 4.30
CA LYS A 42 7.02 2.03 3.31
C LYS A 42 6.18 0.77 3.53
N ASN A 43 6.14 0.25 4.76
CA ASN A 43 5.40 -0.97 5.08
C ASN A 43 3.89 -0.82 4.80
N THR A 44 3.31 0.35 5.10
CA THR A 44 1.91 0.67 4.80
C THR A 44 1.66 0.62 3.29
N ARG A 45 2.46 1.32 2.49
CA ARG A 45 2.31 1.34 1.02
C ARG A 45 2.48 -0.04 0.40
N MET A 46 3.45 -0.82 0.88
CA MET A 46 3.64 -2.21 0.46
C MET A 46 2.45 -3.10 0.82
N SER A 47 1.88 -2.93 2.02
CA SER A 47 0.71 -3.68 2.47
C SER A 47 -0.52 -3.36 1.62
N ILE A 48 -0.71 -2.09 1.24
CA ILE A 48 -1.78 -1.68 0.31
C ILE A 48 -1.63 -2.38 -1.03
N LEU A 49 -0.44 -2.33 -1.64
CA LEU A 49 -0.19 -2.98 -2.92
C LEU A 49 -0.43 -4.49 -2.86
N TYR A 50 0.06 -5.13 -1.80
CA TYR A 50 -0.13 -6.56 -1.58
C TYR A 50 -1.60 -6.96 -1.49
N LEU A 51 -2.41 -6.22 -0.73
CA LEU A 51 -3.84 -6.47 -0.57
C LEU A 51 -4.63 -6.14 -1.84
N ALA A 52 -4.21 -5.09 -2.57
CA ALA A 52 -4.91 -4.60 -3.76
C ALA A 52 -4.78 -5.51 -4.98
N LYS A 53 -3.73 -6.34 -5.09
CA LYS A 53 -3.58 -7.37 -6.15
C LYS A 53 -3.73 -6.82 -7.58
N GLY A 54 -3.19 -5.63 -7.84
CA GLY A 54 -3.30 -4.97 -9.14
C GLY A 54 -4.62 -4.21 -9.38
N GLU A 55 -5.56 -4.21 -8.44
CA GLU A 55 -6.84 -3.51 -8.57
C GLU A 55 -6.74 -2.07 -8.05
N TYR A 56 -6.86 -1.10 -8.96
CA TYR A 56 -6.75 0.33 -8.62
C TYR A 56 -7.82 0.79 -7.62
N SER A 57 -9.05 0.26 -7.71
CA SER A 57 -10.12 0.60 -6.76
C SER A 57 -9.78 0.18 -5.33
N GLU A 58 -9.11 -0.96 -5.17
CA GLU A 58 -8.65 -1.44 -3.86
C GLU A 58 -7.52 -0.56 -3.32
N VAL A 59 -6.60 -0.09 -4.17
CA VAL A 59 -5.57 0.88 -3.75
C VAL A 59 -6.21 2.13 -3.15
N VAL A 60 -7.26 2.66 -3.79
CA VAL A 60 -7.98 3.85 -3.30
C VAL A 60 -8.64 3.58 -1.95
N GLU A 61 -9.35 2.45 -1.81
CA GLU A 61 -10.06 2.11 -0.58
C GLU A 61 -9.10 1.85 0.59
N LEU A 62 -8.06 1.04 0.36
CA LEU A 62 -7.06 0.73 1.37
C LEU A 62 -6.23 1.97 1.76
N THR A 63 -5.98 2.89 0.82
CA THR A 63 -5.33 4.17 1.12
C THR A 63 -6.17 5.04 2.04
N LYS A 64 -7.50 5.10 1.83
CA LYS A 64 -8.41 5.81 2.74
C LYS A 64 -8.38 5.21 4.14
N ARG A 65 -8.40 3.88 4.24
CA ARG A 65 -8.32 3.17 5.53
C ARG A 65 -6.99 3.40 6.23
N ALA A 66 -5.89 3.35 5.49
CA ALA A 66 -4.56 3.58 6.04
C ALA A 66 -4.38 5.00 6.63
N LYS A 67 -5.06 6.00 6.08
CA LYS A 67 -5.06 7.37 6.64
C LYS A 67 -5.83 7.48 7.96
N ILE A 68 -6.76 6.56 8.23
CA ILE A 68 -7.50 6.48 9.49
C ILE A 68 -6.69 5.67 10.50
N ASP A 69 -6.31 4.45 10.14
CA ASP A 69 -5.41 3.60 10.92
C ASP A 69 -4.60 2.69 10.00
N PHE A 70 -3.33 3.05 9.78
CA PHE A 70 -2.41 2.27 8.95
C PHE A 70 -2.12 0.88 9.51
N ARG A 71 -2.29 0.68 10.83
CA ARG A 71 -1.99 -0.60 11.50
C ARG A 71 -2.94 -1.69 11.05
N ASP A 72 -4.21 -1.37 10.82
CA ASP A 72 -5.20 -2.30 10.31
C ASP A 72 -4.79 -2.85 8.94
N VAL A 73 -4.32 -1.98 8.06
CA VAL A 73 -3.89 -2.36 6.70
C VAL A 73 -2.66 -3.28 6.75
N ILE A 74 -1.69 -3.00 7.63
CA ILE A 74 -0.53 -3.87 7.84
C ILE A 74 -0.96 -5.22 8.44
N MET A 75 -1.88 -5.20 9.41
CA MET A 75 -2.40 -6.40 10.07
C MET A 75 -3.11 -7.31 9.06
N TRP A 76 -4.01 -6.76 8.23
CA TRP A 76 -4.72 -7.55 7.19
C TRP A 76 -3.75 -8.16 6.18
N ALA A 77 -2.73 -7.41 5.74
CA ALA A 77 -1.71 -7.94 4.85
C ALA A 77 -0.91 -9.09 5.51
N THR A 78 -0.66 -8.99 6.82
CA THR A 78 0.02 -10.04 7.60
C THR A 78 -0.85 -11.28 7.73
N GLU A 79 -2.14 -11.13 8.03
CA GLU A 79 -3.09 -12.22 8.13
C GLU A 79 -3.27 -12.95 6.80
N GLU A 80 -3.41 -12.22 5.69
CA GLU A 80 -3.52 -12.85 4.36
C GLU A 80 -2.25 -13.63 3.99
N LYS A 81 -1.06 -13.10 4.29
CA LYS A 81 0.21 -13.83 4.09
C LYS A 81 0.23 -15.13 4.90
N ASN A 82 -0.19 -15.09 6.15
CA ASN A 82 -0.23 -16.26 7.02
C ASN A 82 -1.25 -17.30 6.55
N LEU A 83 -2.36 -16.89 5.95
CA LEU A 83 -3.36 -17.80 5.38
C LEU A 83 -2.86 -18.49 4.10
N LYS A 84 -2.06 -17.82 3.27
CA LYS A 84 -1.49 -18.42 2.04
C LYS A 84 -0.37 -19.42 2.31
N ASN A 85 0.27 -19.35 3.47
CA ASN A 85 1.38 -20.22 3.86
C ASN A 85 0.92 -21.47 4.64
N LYS A 86 -0.39 -21.69 4.78
CA LYS A 86 -1.00 -22.89 5.37
C LYS A 86 -1.50 -23.80 4.26
#